data_AF-A0A7Z2JBY6-F1
#
_entry.id   AF-A0A7Z2JBY6-F1
#
_cell.length_a   1.000
_cell.length_b   1.000
_cell.length_c   1.000
_cell.angle_alpha   90.00
_cell.angle_beta   90.00
_cell.angle_gamma   90.00
#
_symmetry.space_group_name_H-M   'P 1'
#
loop_
_entity.id
_entity.type
_entity.pdbx_description
1 polymer ?
#
loop_
_entity_poly.entity_id
_entity_poly.type
_entity_poly.pdbx_seq_one_letter_code
_entity_poly.pdbx_strand_id
1 'polypeptide(L)'
;MLIQFPEEDPFYYASGTVRYRAFVDGAWVMCEISPEALEDYFRARAGRAGLLAAFATHRKEIESITRQVLPHRLSAGRCQLFLRDCLRKPGTTGVDICPNRGIVGTVRYDDTPGTSTRVPALRYVYEAGSARR
;
A
#
# COMPACT_ATOMS: atom_id res chain seq x y z
N MET A 1 -14.18 17.57 9.83
CA MET A 1 -13.25 16.54 10.33
C MET A 1 -11.85 16.93 9.89
N LEU A 2 -11.03 17.40 10.82
CA LEU A 2 -9.63 17.77 10.59
C LEU A 2 -8.79 16.50 10.72
N ILE A 3 -8.17 16.09 9.61
CA ILE A 3 -7.39 14.83 9.53
C ILE A 3 -5.97 15.15 9.13
N GLN A 4 -5.05 14.93 10.07
CA GLN A 4 -3.62 15.09 9.91
C GLN A 4 -2.95 13.72 9.94
N PHE A 5 -1.94 13.51 9.12
CA PHE A 5 -1.15 12.28 9.10
C PHE A 5 0.28 12.65 9.47
N PRO A 6 0.77 12.27 10.65
CA PRO A 6 2.17 12.47 10.99
C PRO A 6 3.04 11.55 10.14
N GLU A 7 4.28 11.95 9.85
CA GLU A 7 5.30 11.11 9.17
C GLU A 7 5.87 10.01 10.09
N GLU A 8 5.00 9.34 10.85
CA GLU A 8 5.39 8.14 11.62
C GLU A 8 5.57 6.95 10.68
N ASP A 9 6.48 6.04 11.05
CA ASP A 9 6.71 4.82 10.29
C ASP A 9 5.51 3.86 10.40
N PRO A 10 5.05 3.30 9.27
CA PRO A 10 4.05 2.26 9.29
C PRO A 10 4.63 0.97 9.90
N PHE A 11 3.80 0.21 10.61
CA PHE A 11 4.20 -1.07 11.17
C PHE A 11 3.39 -2.22 10.59
N TYR A 12 4.07 -3.32 10.29
CA TYR A 12 3.45 -4.55 9.85
C TYR A 12 2.88 -5.31 11.05
N TYR A 13 1.62 -5.71 10.98
CA TYR A 13 0.95 -6.49 12.00
C TYR A 13 0.87 -7.97 11.59
N ALA A 14 0.84 -8.87 12.58
CA ALA A 14 0.94 -10.32 12.35
C ALA A 14 -0.19 -10.90 11.48
N SER A 15 -1.33 -10.19 11.35
CA SER A 15 -2.43 -10.58 10.46
C SER A 15 -2.20 -10.22 8.98
N GLY A 16 -1.03 -9.68 8.62
CA GLY A 16 -0.75 -9.24 7.25
C GLY A 16 -1.12 -7.78 6.96
N THR A 17 -1.73 -7.07 7.91
CA THR A 17 -2.13 -5.68 7.73
C THR A 17 -0.98 -4.72 8.01
N VAL A 18 -0.97 -3.58 7.33
CA VAL A 18 -0.05 -2.47 7.64
C VAL A 18 -0.81 -1.42 8.43
N ARG A 19 -0.25 -1.01 9.56
CA ARG A 19 -0.86 -0.06 10.48
C ARG A 19 -0.09 1.25 10.52
N TYR A 20 -0.81 2.35 10.64
CA TYR A 20 -0.28 3.70 10.69
C TYR A 20 -1.21 4.58 11.52
N ARG A 21 -0.68 5.71 12.00
CA ARG A 21 -1.43 6.63 12.85
C ARG A 21 -1.97 7.79 12.03
N ALA A 22 -3.17 8.23 12.40
CA ALA A 22 -3.77 9.46 11.94
C ALA A 22 -4.23 10.27 13.17
N PHE A 23 -4.15 11.58 13.07
CA PHE A 23 -4.67 12.49 14.08
C PHE A 23 -5.96 13.12 13.55
N VAL A 24 -7.06 12.82 14.23
CA VAL A 24 -8.43 13.17 13.83
C VAL A 24 -9.06 14.00 14.91
N ASP A 25 -9.40 15.26 14.61
CA ASP A 25 -10.14 16.16 15.53
C ASP A 25 -9.58 16.18 16.97
N GLY A 26 -8.25 16.07 17.13
CA GLY A 26 -7.59 16.06 18.45
C GLY A 26 -7.31 14.66 19.02
N ALA A 27 -7.71 13.58 18.35
CA ALA A 27 -7.57 12.21 18.83
C ALA A 27 -6.68 11.36 17.90
N TRP A 28 -5.89 10.48 18.52
CA TRP A 28 -5.11 9.48 17.81
C TRP A 28 -5.99 8.33 17.34
N VAL A 29 -5.98 8.09 16.03
CA VAL A 29 -6.69 7.00 15.38
C VAL A 29 -5.68 6.02 14.80
N MET A 30 -5.86 4.74 15.09
CA MET A 30 -5.07 3.67 14.49
C MET A 30 -5.73 3.23 13.19
N CYS A 31 -5.08 3.50 12.07
CA CYS A 31 -5.53 3.08 10.75
C CYS A 31 -4.83 1.79 10.33
N GLU A 32 -5.56 0.88 9.71
CA GLU A 32 -5.03 -0.38 9.20
C GLU A 32 -5.44 -0.56 7.75
N ILE A 33 -4.50 -0.89 6.87
CA ILE A 33 -4.78 -1.25 5.48
C ILE A 33 -4.58 -2.76 5.28
N SER A 34 -5.56 -3.37 4.61
CA SER A 34 -5.56 -4.79 4.28
C SER A 34 -4.45 -5.13 3.27
N PRO A 35 -3.78 -6.29 3.38
CA PRO A 35 -2.76 -6.69 2.41
C PRO A 35 -3.30 -6.77 0.98
N GLU A 36 -4.55 -7.19 0.80
CA GLU A 36 -5.21 -7.31 -0.50
C GLU A 36 -5.34 -5.93 -1.18
N ALA A 37 -5.56 -4.87 -0.41
CA ALA A 37 -5.57 -3.51 -0.94
C ALA A 37 -4.17 -3.11 -1.44
N LEU A 38 -3.12 -3.41 -0.68
CA LEU A 38 -1.75 -3.11 -1.07
C LEU A 38 -1.32 -3.93 -2.29
N GLU A 39 -1.66 -5.22 -2.34
CA GLU A 39 -1.26 -6.13 -3.41
C GLU A 39 -2.03 -5.89 -4.71
N ASP A 40 -3.37 -5.77 -4.65
CA ASP A 40 -4.19 -5.66 -5.86
C ASP A 40 -4.26 -4.23 -6.40
N TYR A 41 -4.42 -3.23 -5.53
CA TYR A 41 -4.55 -1.83 -5.92
C TYR A 41 -3.19 -1.17 -6.11
N PHE A 42 -2.33 -1.28 -5.10
CA PHE A 42 -1.01 -0.66 -5.12
C PHE A 42 0.09 -1.53 -5.73
N ARG A 43 -0.25 -2.73 -6.24
CA ARG A 43 0.69 -3.68 -6.87
C ARG A 43 1.88 -4.02 -5.97
N ALA A 44 1.65 -4.07 -4.67
CA ALA A 44 2.67 -4.47 -3.70
C ALA A 44 3.10 -5.91 -3.94
N ARG A 45 4.39 -6.17 -3.69
CA ARG A 45 4.88 -7.56 -3.61
C ARG A 45 4.40 -8.17 -2.30
N ALA A 46 3.90 -9.40 -2.36
CA ALA A 46 3.48 -10.13 -1.17
C ALA A 46 4.62 -10.25 -0.14
N GLY A 47 4.24 -10.15 1.14
CA GLY A 47 5.13 -10.24 2.29
C GLY A 47 5.50 -8.89 2.91
N ARG A 48 5.98 -8.93 4.17
CA ARG A 48 6.21 -7.74 5.02
C ARG A 48 6.97 -6.61 4.34
N ALA A 49 8.10 -6.91 3.71
CA ALA A 49 8.94 -5.89 3.08
C ALA A 49 8.26 -5.21 1.88
N GLY A 50 7.54 -5.98 1.06
CA GLY A 50 6.84 -5.46 -0.11
C GLY A 50 5.63 -4.61 0.27
N LEU A 51 4.88 -5.02 1.28
CA LEU A 51 3.74 -4.26 1.81
C LEU A 51 4.16 -2.91 2.42
N LEU A 52 5.22 -2.91 3.24
CA LEU A 52 5.76 -1.67 3.81
C LEU A 52 6.34 -0.73 2.74
N ALA A 53 7.06 -1.28 1.75
CA ALA A 53 7.60 -0.49 0.65
C ALA A 53 6.50 0.13 -0.22
N ALA A 54 5.43 -0.63 -0.52
CA ALA A 54 4.28 -0.12 -1.24
C ALA A 54 3.57 0.99 -0.46
N PHE A 55 3.38 0.80 0.85
CA PHE A 55 2.80 1.84 1.71
C PHE A 55 3.64 3.12 1.67
N ALA A 56 4.97 3.02 1.83
CA ALA A 56 5.84 4.19 1.81
C ALA A 56 5.82 4.91 0.45
N THR A 57 5.80 4.15 -0.65
CA THR A 57 5.75 4.69 -2.03
C THR A 57 4.43 5.41 -2.30
N HIS A 58 3.31 4.85 -1.84
CA HIS A 58 1.96 5.35 -2.09
C HIS A 58 1.33 6.06 -0.89
N ARG A 59 2.14 6.51 0.07
CA ARG A 59 1.68 7.06 1.36
C ARG A 59 0.63 8.17 1.17
N LYS A 60 0.91 9.15 0.31
CA LYS A 60 0.01 10.29 0.05
C LYS A 60 -1.36 9.86 -0.51
N GLU A 61 -1.37 8.83 -1.34
CA GLU A 61 -2.59 8.29 -1.94
C GLU A 61 -3.41 7.52 -0.91
N ILE A 62 -2.75 6.69 -0.10
CA ILE A 62 -3.38 5.98 1.02
C ILE A 62 -3.97 6.97 2.02
N GLU A 63 -3.23 8.01 2.40
CA GLU A 63 -3.70 9.08 3.30
C GLU A 63 -4.93 9.81 2.71
N SER A 64 -4.94 10.09 1.41
CA SER A 64 -6.08 10.70 0.70
C SER A 64 -7.33 9.81 0.76
N ILE A 65 -7.18 8.52 0.46
CA ILE A 65 -8.28 7.54 0.58
C ILE A 65 -8.75 7.44 2.03
N THR A 66 -7.82 7.36 2.96
CA THR A 66 -8.10 7.31 4.41
C THR A 66 -8.95 8.50 4.81
N ARG A 67 -8.61 9.70 4.36
CA ARG A 67 -9.32 10.95 4.68
C ARG A 67 -10.79 10.91 4.25
N GLN A 68 -11.11 10.22 3.16
CA GLN A 68 -12.48 10.10 2.64
C GLN A 68 -13.27 8.99 3.31
N VAL A 69 -12.59 7.91 3.70
CA VAL A 69 -13.20 6.72 4.28
C VAL A 69 -13.40 6.88 5.79
N LEU A 70 -12.49 7.57 6.46
CA LEU A 70 -12.50 7.81 7.91
C LEU A 70 -13.85 8.27 8.46
N PRO A 71 -14.54 9.29 7.90
CA PRO A 71 -15.84 9.75 8.39
C PRO A 71 -16.91 8.65 8.43
N HIS A 72 -16.76 7.60 7.61
CA HIS A 72 -17.71 6.51 7.46
C HIS A 72 -17.29 5.22 8.19
N ARG A 73 -16.00 5.09 8.54
CA ARG A 73 -15.39 3.85 9.07
C ARG A 73 -14.70 4.03 10.42
N LEU A 74 -14.72 5.22 10.99
CA LEU A 74 -14.17 5.46 12.33
C LEU A 74 -15.02 4.74 13.38
N SER A 75 -14.42 3.74 14.04
CA SER A 75 -15.05 3.00 15.13
C SER A 75 -14.06 2.83 16.27
N ALA A 76 -14.40 3.33 17.47
CA ALA A 76 -13.60 3.22 18.69
C ALA A 76 -12.12 3.61 18.52
N GLY A 77 -11.83 4.69 17.78
CA GLY A 77 -10.46 5.16 17.54
C GLY A 77 -9.64 4.28 16.58
N ARG A 78 -10.32 3.42 15.80
CA ARG A 78 -9.71 2.61 14.75
C ARG A 78 -10.39 2.85 13.42
N CYS A 79 -9.62 2.73 12.34
CA CYS A 79 -10.11 2.78 10.98
C CYS A 79 -9.49 1.62 10.19
N GLN A 80 -10.31 0.90 9.42
CA GLN A 80 -9.85 -0.20 8.59
C GLN A 80 -10.14 0.12 7.12
N LEU A 81 -9.10 0.11 6.30
CA LEU A 81 -9.15 0.24 4.86
C LEU A 81 -9.05 -1.14 4.21
N PHE A 82 -10.06 -1.44 3.40
CA PHE A 82 -10.09 -2.64 2.57
C PHE A 82 -9.94 -2.27 1.10
N LEU A 83 -9.66 -3.26 0.25
CA LEU A 83 -9.52 -3.07 -1.20
C LEU A 83 -10.71 -2.31 -1.81
N ARG A 84 -11.94 -2.63 -1.40
CA ARG A 84 -13.17 -1.95 -1.85
C ARG A 84 -13.16 -0.44 -1.56
N ASP A 85 -12.48 -0.01 -0.50
CA ASP A 85 -12.41 1.39 -0.09
C ASP A 85 -11.40 2.15 -0.99
N CYS A 86 -10.33 1.49 -1.43
CA CYS A 86 -9.39 2.02 -2.42
C CYS A 86 -10.00 2.12 -3.84
N LEU A 87 -10.91 1.20 -4.16
CA LEU A 87 -11.63 1.20 -5.45
C LEU A 87 -12.77 2.22 -5.50
N ARG A 88 -13.21 2.75 -4.35
CA ARG A 88 -14.25 3.77 -4.31
C ARG A 88 -13.68 5.04 -4.92
N LYS A 89 -14.12 5.36 -6.14
CA LYS A 89 -13.75 6.63 -6.78
C LYS A 89 -14.06 7.77 -5.82
N PRO A 90 -13.10 8.67 -5.52
CA PRO A 90 -13.40 9.87 -4.78
C PRO A 90 -14.51 10.60 -5.54
N GLY A 91 -15.63 10.87 -4.86
CA GLY A 91 -16.65 11.75 -5.41
C GLY A 91 -15.97 13.07 -5.74
N THR A 92 -15.96 13.42 -7.02
CA THR A 92 -15.27 14.57 -7.62
C THR A 92 -15.67 15.84 -6.88
N THR A 93 -14.98 16.18 -5.80
CA THR A 93 -15.06 17.51 -5.19
C THR A 93 -13.96 18.28 -5.87
N GLY A 94 -14.33 18.89 -7.00
CA GLY A 94 -13.41 19.40 -8.00
C GLY A 94 -12.36 20.33 -7.41
N VAL A 95 -11.10 19.91 -7.48
CA VAL A 95 -10.03 20.64 -8.17
C VAL A 95 -9.06 19.58 -8.70
N ASP A 96 -9.00 19.48 -10.02
CA ASP A 96 -8.04 18.72 -10.80
C ASP A 96 -6.59 18.99 -10.37
N ILE A 97 -5.79 17.92 -10.27
CA ILE A 97 -4.52 17.73 -11.00
C ILE A 97 -4.32 16.21 -11.08
N CYS A 98 -4.61 15.65 -12.24
CA CYS A 98 -4.14 14.33 -12.62
C CYS A 98 -2.68 14.45 -13.07
N PRO A 99 -1.68 13.81 -12.43
CA PRO A 99 -0.49 13.41 -13.16
C PRO A 99 -0.84 12.12 -13.88
N ASN A 100 -1.29 12.30 -15.13
CA ASN A 100 -1.23 11.35 -16.24
C ASN A 100 -0.83 9.90 -15.89
N ARG A 101 -1.79 8.97 -15.81
CA ARG A 101 -1.49 7.54 -15.97
C ARG A 101 -2.39 6.94 -17.03
N GLY A 102 -1.76 6.71 -18.18
CA GLY A 102 -2.36 6.26 -19.40
C GLY A 102 -3.13 4.94 -19.25
N ILE A 103 -4.21 4.92 -20.01
CA ILE A 103 -4.79 3.75 -20.66
C ILE A 103 -3.75 2.73 -21.16
N VAL A 104 -3.78 1.51 -20.63
CA VAL A 104 -3.44 0.20 -21.26
C VAL A 104 -3.32 -0.83 -20.13
N GLY A 105 -3.89 -2.02 -20.16
CA GLY A 105 -4.68 -2.71 -21.16
C GLY A 105 -5.34 -3.92 -20.49
N THR A 106 -6.46 -4.35 -21.06
CA THR A 106 -7.12 -5.61 -20.77
C THR A 106 -6.17 -6.76 -21.10
N VAL A 107 -5.63 -7.42 -20.09
CA VAL A 107 -4.94 -8.69 -20.28
C VAL A 107 -6.01 -9.78 -20.29
N ARG A 108 -6.33 -10.25 -21.50
CA ARG A 108 -7.03 -11.51 -21.73
C ARG A 108 -6.11 -12.63 -21.25
N TYR A 109 -6.64 -13.51 -20.39
CA TYR A 109 -6.07 -14.83 -20.18
C TYR A 109 -6.30 -15.63 -21.45
N ASP A 110 -5.22 -16.00 -22.14
CA ASP A 110 -5.25 -17.01 -23.18
C ASP A 110 -4.09 -17.99 -22.95
N ASP A 111 -4.27 -19.17 -23.51
CA ASP A 111 -3.98 -20.49 -22.98
C ASP A 111 -2.70 -21.06 -23.65
N THR A 112 -1.73 -21.47 -22.83
CA THR A 112 -0.78 -22.59 -23.08
C THR A 112 0.24 -22.46 -24.26
N PRO A 113 1.13 -23.46 -24.48
CA PRO A 113 2.46 -23.61 -23.89
C PRO A 113 3.64 -23.35 -24.85
N GLY A 114 4.85 -23.24 -24.28
CA GLY A 114 6.03 -23.87 -24.87
C GLY A 114 7.27 -23.00 -25.09
N THR A 115 8.42 -23.63 -24.79
CA THR A 115 9.79 -23.36 -25.28
C THR A 115 10.58 -22.18 -24.70
N SER A 116 11.46 -22.56 -23.76
CA SER A 116 12.92 -22.39 -23.84
C SER A 116 13.49 -21.03 -24.26
N THR A 117 14.25 -20.39 -23.37
CA THR A 117 15.72 -20.29 -23.49
C THR A 117 16.32 -19.26 -22.50
N ARG A 118 17.24 -19.77 -21.67
CA ARG A 118 18.42 -19.13 -21.01
C ARG A 118 18.25 -17.93 -20.05
N VAL A 119 18.61 -18.25 -18.80
CA VAL A 119 19.17 -17.43 -17.70
C VAL A 119 20.40 -16.58 -18.12
N PRO A 120 20.80 -15.56 -17.31
CA PRO A 120 21.73 -15.84 -16.21
C PRO A 120 21.30 -15.26 -14.86
N ALA A 121 21.65 -16.00 -13.81
CA ALA A 121 21.47 -15.69 -12.41
C ALA A 121 22.37 -14.53 -11.95
N LEU A 122 21.79 -13.55 -11.26
CA LEU A 122 22.56 -12.59 -10.46
C LEU A 122 22.86 -13.22 -9.10
N ARG A 123 24.13 -13.58 -8.91
CA ARG A 123 24.72 -13.98 -7.63
C ARG A 123 24.76 -12.74 -6.73
N TYR A 124 23.99 -12.75 -5.64
CA TYR A 124 24.26 -11.88 -4.51
C TYR A 124 25.41 -12.50 -3.70
N VAL A 125 26.57 -11.85 -3.74
CA VAL A 125 27.71 -12.15 -2.86
C VAL A 125 27.47 -11.42 -1.55
N TYR A 126 27.29 -12.18 -0.47
CA TYR A 126 27.31 -11.69 0.90
C TYR A 126 28.75 -11.78 1.42
N GLU A 127 29.42 -10.64 1.58
CA GLU A 127 30.68 -10.59 2.32
C GLU A 127 30.38 -10.76 3.81
N ALA A 128 30.73 -11.93 4.34
CA ALA A 128 30.80 -12.16 5.78
C ALA A 128 32.16 -11.67 6.28
N GLY A 129 32.17 -10.49 6.92
CA GLY A 129 33.27 -10.09 7.79
C GLY A 129 33.34 -11.03 8.99
N SER A 130 34.44 -11.77 9.11
CA SER A 130 34.80 -12.42 10.36
C SER A 130 36.29 -12.29 10.64
N ALA A 131 36.56 -11.66 11.77
CA ALA A 131 37.85 -11.44 12.39
C ALA A 131 38.56 -12.76 12.74
N ARG A 132 39.91 -12.75 12.73
CA ARG A 132 40.77 -12.78 13.94
C ARG A 132 42.21 -13.21 13.62
N ARG A 133 43.11 -12.46 14.28
CA ARG A 133 44.45 -12.79 14.82
C ARG A 133 45.58 -13.10 13.85
#